data_AF-A0AAW9IAG1-F1
#
_entry.id   AF-A0AAW9IAG1-F1
#
_cell.length_a   1.000
_cell.length_b   1.000
_cell.length_c   1.000
_cell.angle_alpha   90.00
_cell.angle_beta   90.00
_cell.angle_gamma   90.00
#
_symmetry.space_group_name_H-M   'P 1'
#
loop_
_entity.id
_entity.type
_entity.pdbx_description
1 polymer ?
#
loop_
_entity_poly.entity_id
_entity_poly.type
_entity_poly.pdbx_seq_one_letter_code
_entity_poly.pdbx_strand_id
1 'polypeptide(L)'
;KQDNEKAEEIMSNCFSMLISGGIILTIVFLLFKEPILWAFGASNATIGYGLEYLSIYLIGTIFVQISLGMNLFVNTQGFTKIGMFTVIIGAAINIILDPILIFGFNMGVKGAALATIIAQG
;
A
#
# COMPACT_ATOMS: atom_id res chain seq x y z
N LYS A 1 -20.00 -17.59 -21.00
CA LYS A 1 -21.25 -17.32 -20.24
C LYS A 1 -20.96 -16.09 -19.38
N GLN A 2 -21.68 -14.98 -19.60
CA GLN A 2 -21.61 -13.80 -18.72
C GLN A 2 -22.42 -14.11 -17.46
N ASP A 3 -21.78 -14.73 -16.48
CA ASP A 3 -22.38 -15.05 -15.18
C ASP A 3 -22.05 -13.91 -14.22
N ASN A 4 -22.60 -12.73 -14.51
CA ASN A 4 -22.23 -11.47 -13.84
C ASN A 4 -22.47 -11.53 -12.33
N GLU A 5 -23.53 -12.23 -11.89
CA GLU A 5 -23.83 -12.42 -10.46
C GLU A 5 -22.71 -13.20 -9.74
N LYS A 6 -22.21 -14.29 -10.34
CA LYS A 6 -21.10 -15.05 -9.75
C LYS A 6 -19.79 -14.26 -9.75
N ALA A 7 -19.55 -13.46 -10.80
CA ALA A 7 -18.37 -12.60 -10.85
C ALA A 7 -18.41 -11.53 -9.74
N GLU A 8 -19.58 -10.95 -9.50
CA GLU A 8 -19.81 -9.98 -8.43
C GLU A 8 -19.64 -10.61 -7.04
N GLU A 9 -20.17 -11.81 -6.83
CA GLU A 9 -20.01 -12.55 -5.57
C GLU A 9 -18.53 -12.85 -5.27
N ILE A 10 -17.78 -13.31 -6.28
CA ILE A 10 -16.33 -13.57 -6.14
C ILE A 10 -15.59 -12.27 -5.82
N MET A 11 -15.90 -11.19 -6.53
CA MET A 11 -15.27 -9.88 -6.32
C MET A 11 -15.54 -9.34 -4.90
N SER A 12 -16.76 -9.47 -4.42
CA SER A 12 -17.16 -9.09 -3.05
C SER A 12 -16.45 -9.93 -1.98
N ASN A 13 -16.33 -11.24 -2.20
CA ASN A 13 -15.61 -12.14 -1.31
C ASN A 13 -14.11 -11.79 -1.26
N CYS A 14 -13.49 -11.55 -2.42
CA CYS A 14 -12.08 -11.14 -2.49
C CYS A 14 -11.84 -9.78 -1.84
N PHE A 15 -12.73 -8.80 -2.06
CA PHE A 15 -12.65 -7.51 -1.39
C PHE A 15 -12.73 -7.64 0.13
N SER A 16 -13.64 -8.49 0.63
CA SER A 16 -13.77 -8.79 2.07
C SER A 16 -12.52 -9.49 2.63
N MET A 17 -11.91 -10.39 1.86
CA MET A 17 -10.64 -11.05 2.22
C MET A 17 -9.46 -10.07 2.25
N LEU A 18 -9.39 -9.13 1.30
CA LEU A 18 -8.36 -8.09 1.27
C LEU A 18 -8.47 -7.17 2.50
N ILE A 19 -9.68 -6.75 2.87
CA ILE A 19 -9.89 -5.92 4.07
C ILE A 19 -9.50 -6.68 5.33
N SER A 20 -10.05 -7.87 5.53
CA SER A 20 -9.79 -8.66 6.74
C SER A 20 -8.31 -9.06 6.85
N GLY A 21 -7.72 -9.52 5.76
CA GLY A 21 -6.29 -9.84 5.67
C GLY A 21 -5.41 -8.62 5.91
N GLY A 22 -5.75 -7.47 5.32
CA GLY A 22 -5.05 -6.20 5.51
C GLY A 22 -5.07 -5.76 6.97
N ILE A 23 -6.22 -5.82 7.65
CA ILE A 23 -6.33 -5.48 9.07
C ILE A 23 -5.46 -6.41 9.93
N ILE A 24 -5.54 -7.72 9.70
CA ILE A 24 -4.77 -8.71 10.45
C ILE A 24 -3.26 -8.47 10.25
N LEU A 25 -2.82 -8.28 9.00
CA LEU A 25 -1.43 -8.00 8.68
C LEU A 25 -0.96 -6.70 9.31
N THR A 26 -1.73 -5.61 9.19
CA THR A 26 -1.40 -4.33 9.82
C THR A 26 -1.21 -4.48 11.32
N ILE A 27 -2.10 -5.19 12.03
CA ILE A 27 -1.97 -5.42 13.48
C ILE A 27 -0.70 -6.22 13.80
N VAL A 28 -0.47 -7.34 13.11
CA VAL A 28 0.70 -8.19 13.33
C VAL A 28 1.99 -7.41 13.10
N PHE A 29 2.13 -6.74 11.96
CA PHE A 29 3.32 -5.98 11.65
C PHE A 29 3.48 -4.76 12.57
N LEU A 30 2.42 -4.12 13.05
CA LEU A 30 2.55 -3.03 14.03
C LEU A 30 3.10 -3.52 15.38
N LEU A 31 2.74 -4.73 15.80
CA LEU A 31 3.24 -5.35 17.03
C LEU A 31 4.70 -5.82 16.89
N PHE A 32 5.08 -6.30 15.71
CA PHE A 32 6.40 -6.89 15.47
C PHE A 32 7.35 -6.02 14.62
N LYS A 33 6.99 -4.78 14.29
CA LYS A 33 7.80 -3.90 13.41
C LYS A 33 9.25 -3.76 13.85
N GLU A 34 9.50 -3.59 15.14
CA GLU A 34 10.84 -3.39 15.68
C GLU A 34 11.71 -4.66 15.59
N PRO A 35 11.29 -5.82 16.12
CA PRO A 35 12.09 -7.05 15.96
C PRO A 35 12.24 -7.46 14.49
N ILE A 36 11.27 -7.17 13.63
CA ILE A 36 11.40 -7.38 12.18
C ILE A 36 12.51 -6.49 11.62
N LEU A 37 12.53 -5.19 11.92
CA LEU A 37 13.58 -4.29 11.43
C LEU A 37 14.97 -4.73 11.91
N TRP A 38 15.10 -5.18 13.16
CA TRP A 38 16.36 -5.74 13.66
C TRP A 38 16.75 -7.04 12.95
N ALA A 39 15.81 -7.94 12.69
CA ALA A 39 16.06 -9.16 11.93
C ALA A 39 16.50 -8.88 10.49
N PHE A 40 16.04 -7.78 9.90
CA PHE A 40 16.46 -7.30 8.57
C PHE A 40 17.81 -6.57 8.58
N GLY A 41 18.47 -6.44 9.74
CA GLY A 41 19.79 -5.84 9.86
C GLY A 41 19.76 -4.32 10.07
N ALA A 42 18.69 -3.77 10.64
CA ALA A 42 18.69 -2.39 11.11
C ALA A 42 19.84 -2.17 12.12
N SER A 43 20.34 -0.93 12.15
CA SER A 43 21.35 -0.47 13.10
C SER A 43 20.74 0.58 14.02
N ASN A 44 21.45 0.94 15.09
CA ASN A 44 21.04 2.06 15.96
C ASN A 44 20.83 3.38 15.18
N ALA A 45 21.52 3.57 14.06
CA ALA A 45 21.38 4.76 13.22
C ALA A 45 20.15 4.71 12.29
N THR A 46 19.64 3.52 11.97
CA THR A 46 18.57 3.35 10.96
C THR A 46 17.24 2.89 11.56
N ILE A 47 17.24 2.30 12.76
CA ILE A 47 16.04 1.78 13.41
C ILE A 47 14.98 2.86 13.62
N GLY A 48 15.37 4.07 14.02
CA GLY A 48 14.46 5.21 14.19
C GLY A 48 13.73 5.57 12.89
N TYR A 49 14.48 5.77 11.80
CA TYR A 49 13.91 6.06 10.48
C TYR A 49 13.02 4.93 9.96
N GLY A 50 13.45 3.68 10.16
CA GLY A 50 12.68 2.49 9.76
C GLY A 50 11.36 2.40 10.52
N LEU A 51 11.36 2.62 11.84
CA LEU A 51 10.15 2.60 12.65
C LEU A 51 9.18 3.71 12.28
N GLU A 52 9.69 4.92 12.02
CA GLU A 52 8.87 6.06 11.60
C GLU A 52 8.20 5.81 10.24
N TYR A 53 8.97 5.32 9.26
CA TYR A 53 8.44 4.95 7.95
C TYR A 53 7.38 3.86 8.07
N LEU A 54 7.77 2.74 8.69
CA LEU A 54 6.98 1.52 8.72
C LEU A 54 5.68 1.71 9.50
N SER A 55 5.69 2.50 10.58
CA SER A 55 4.48 2.79 11.35
C SER A 55 3.42 3.51 10.50
N ILE A 56 3.83 4.50 9.71
CA ILE A 56 2.91 5.23 8.83
C ILE A 56 2.44 4.31 7.69
N TYR A 57 3.39 3.64 7.02
CA TYR A 57 3.10 2.76 5.90
C TYR A 57 2.12 1.62 6.26
N LEU A 58 2.27 1.03 7.45
CA LEU A 58 1.39 -0.05 7.91
C LEU A 58 -0.05 0.39 8.14
N ILE A 59 -0.28 1.63 8.55
CA ILE A 59 -1.65 2.17 8.70
C ILE A 59 -2.30 2.33 7.33
N GLY A 60 -1.54 2.79 6.32
CA GLY A 60 -2.04 2.95 4.97
C GLY A 60 -2.09 1.66 4.12
N THR A 61 -1.44 0.58 4.59
CA THR A 61 -1.31 -0.69 3.86
C THR A 61 -2.65 -1.28 3.42
N ILE A 62 -3.72 -1.08 4.20
CA ILE A 62 -5.06 -1.59 3.84
C ILE A 62 -5.53 -0.99 2.50
N PHE A 63 -5.34 0.32 2.30
CA PHE A 63 -5.71 0.97 1.05
C PHE A 63 -4.87 0.47 -0.12
N VAL A 64 -3.55 0.37 0.08
CA VAL A 64 -2.62 -0.14 -0.93
C VAL A 64 -2.98 -1.57 -1.35
N GLN A 65 -3.31 -2.44 -0.39
CA GLN A 65 -3.71 -3.82 -0.68
C GLN A 65 -5.01 -3.91 -1.46
N ILE A 66 -6.01 -3.09 -1.10
CA ILE A 66 -7.27 -3.02 -1.84
C ILE A 66 -7.00 -2.55 -3.27
N SER A 67 -6.28 -1.45 -3.45
CA SER A 67 -6.03 -0.89 -4.78
C SER A 67 -5.26 -1.85 -5.67
N LEU A 68 -4.22 -2.51 -5.17
CA LEU A 68 -3.49 -3.53 -5.93
C LEU A 68 -4.33 -4.79 -6.19
N GLY A 69 -5.05 -5.28 -5.17
CA GLY A 69 -5.87 -6.48 -5.28
C GLY A 69 -7.03 -6.31 -6.28
N MET A 70 -7.70 -5.16 -6.24
CA MET A 70 -8.78 -4.82 -7.17
C MET A 70 -8.27 -4.52 -8.58
N ASN A 71 -7.06 -3.96 -8.71
CA ASN A 71 -6.41 -3.74 -10.01
C ASN A 71 -6.24 -5.06 -10.78
N LEU A 72 -5.97 -6.17 -10.08
CA LEU A 72 -5.88 -7.49 -10.70
C LEU A 72 -7.18 -7.86 -11.44
N PHE A 73 -8.34 -7.62 -10.83
CA PHE A 73 -9.64 -7.89 -11.45
C PHE A 73 -9.88 -7.03 -12.70
N VAL A 74 -9.45 -5.77 -12.69
CA VAL A 74 -9.51 -4.88 -13.87
C VAL A 74 -8.65 -5.46 -15.00
N ASN A 75 -7.44 -5.93 -14.68
CA ASN A 75 -6.53 -6.52 -15.66
C ASN A 75 -7.06 -7.83 -16.24
N THR A 76 -7.60 -8.73 -15.42
CA THR A 76 -8.09 -10.06 -15.87
C THR A 76 -9.37 -9.98 -16.70
N GLN A 77 -10.16 -8.92 -16.55
CA GLN A 77 -11.36 -8.68 -17.35
C GLN A 77 -11.06 -8.10 -18.75
N GLY A 78 -9.79 -7.92 -19.11
CA GLY A 78 -9.39 -7.39 -20.41
C GLY A 78 -9.23 -5.86 -20.44
N PHE A 79 -9.46 -5.17 -19.32
CA PHE A 79 -9.24 -3.73 -19.18
C PHE A 79 -7.80 -3.40 -18.72
N THR A 80 -6.82 -4.19 -19.17
CA THR A 80 -5.43 -4.07 -18.73
C THR A 80 -4.85 -2.67 -18.94
N LYS A 81 -5.24 -1.96 -20.01
CA LYS A 81 -4.81 -0.57 -20.21
C LYS A 81 -5.26 0.33 -19.07
N ILE A 82 -6.50 0.19 -18.61
CA ILE A 82 -7.04 0.96 -17.49
C ILE A 82 -6.27 0.60 -16.21
N GLY A 83 -6.07 -0.70 -15.95
CA GLY A 83 -5.30 -1.16 -14.80
C GLY A 83 -3.87 -0.59 -14.79
N MET A 84 -3.17 -0.61 -15.93
CA MET A 84 -1.85 0.00 -16.07
C MET A 84 -1.85 1.51 -15.84
N PHE A 85 -2.85 2.24 -16.37
CA PHE A 85 -2.94 3.69 -16.16
C PHE A 85 -3.07 4.06 -14.68
N THR A 86 -3.83 3.30 -13.89
CA THR A 86 -3.94 3.59 -12.44
C THR A 86 -2.58 3.48 -11.72
N VAL A 87 -1.77 2.47 -12.07
CA VAL A 87 -0.42 2.31 -11.50
C VAL A 87 0.51 3.44 -11.96
N ILE A 88 0.43 3.84 -13.23
CA ILE A 88 1.24 4.95 -13.76
C ILE A 88 0.88 6.28 -13.10
N ILE A 89 -0.42 6.55 -12.91
CA ILE A 89 -0.89 7.75 -12.23
C ILE A 89 -0.38 7.76 -10.78
N GLY A 90 -0.49 6.62 -10.08
CA GLY A 90 0.06 6.48 -8.74
C GLY A 90 1.57 6.75 -8.70
N ALA A 91 2.34 6.15 -9.59
CA ALA A 91 3.78 6.39 -9.68
C ALA A 91 4.12 7.86 -9.96
N ALA A 92 3.39 8.54 -10.86
CA ALA A 92 3.58 9.96 -11.14
C ALA A 92 3.27 10.82 -9.91
N ILE A 93 2.17 10.53 -9.21
CA ILE A 93 1.80 11.19 -7.95
C ILE A 93 2.91 10.98 -6.91
N ASN A 94 3.45 9.78 -6.78
CA ASN A 94 4.52 9.47 -5.83
C ASN A 94 5.80 10.28 -6.12
N ILE A 95 6.24 10.31 -7.39
CA ILE A 95 7.42 11.07 -7.82
C ILE A 95 7.29 12.56 -7.49
N ILE A 96 6.08 13.11 -7.57
CA ILE A 96 5.82 14.53 -7.26
C ILE A 96 5.70 14.75 -5.75
N LEU A 97 4.96 13.88 -5.04
CA LEU A 97 4.69 14.04 -3.62
C LEU A 97 5.93 13.79 -2.75
N ASP A 98 6.82 12.86 -3.14
CA ASP A 98 8.01 12.54 -2.36
C ASP A 98 8.87 13.80 -2.09
N PRO A 99 9.34 14.57 -3.10
CA PRO A 99 10.10 15.80 -2.85
C PRO A 99 9.31 16.85 -2.06
N ILE A 100 8.00 16.98 -2.31
CA ILE A 100 7.15 17.95 -1.63
C ILE A 100 7.05 17.63 -0.14
N LEU A 101 6.74 16.38 0.22
CA LEU A 101 6.55 15.98 1.61
C LEU A 101 7.89 15.84 2.35
N ILE A 102 8.92 15.31 1.70
CA ILE A 102 10.25 15.13 2.29
C ILE A 102 10.91 16.49 2.55
N PHE A 103 11.05 17.33 1.51
CA PHE A 103 11.81 18.58 1.59
C PHE A 103 10.92 19.80 1.81
N GLY A 104 9.79 19.90 1.11
CA GLY A 104 8.90 21.06 1.20
C GLY A 104 8.23 21.20 2.58
N PHE A 105 7.72 20.09 3.13
CA PHE A 105 7.14 20.04 4.48
C PHE A 105 8.13 19.58 5.56
N ASN A 106 9.38 19.30 5.19
CA ASN A 106 10.44 18.87 6.10
C ASN A 106 10.04 17.65 6.96
N MET A 107 9.21 16.74 6.41
CA MET A 107 8.73 15.55 7.12
C MET A 107 9.73 14.39 7.06
N GLY A 108 10.80 14.53 6.26
CA GLY A 108 11.80 13.48 6.07
C GLY A 108 11.16 12.15 5.63
N VAL A 109 11.57 11.07 6.28
CA VAL A 109 11.16 9.69 5.96
C VAL A 109 9.64 9.46 6.18
N LYS A 110 9.01 10.20 7.11
CA LYS A 110 7.55 10.14 7.32
C LYS A 110 6.79 10.66 6.11
N GLY A 111 7.31 11.70 5.47
CA GLY A 111 6.75 12.28 4.25
C GLY A 111 6.75 11.27 3.09
N ALA A 112 7.85 10.54 2.92
CA ALA A 112 7.95 9.48 1.92
C ALA A 112 6.92 8.36 2.13
N ALA A 113 6.71 7.94 3.39
CA ALA A 113 5.69 6.93 3.69
C ALA A 113 4.27 7.40 3.33
N LEU A 114 3.95 8.66 3.67
CA LEU A 114 2.64 9.25 3.36
C LEU A 114 2.42 9.43 1.86
N ALA A 115 3.42 9.93 1.13
CA ALA A 115 3.37 10.04 -0.33
C ALA A 115 3.14 8.69 -1.00
N THR A 116 3.74 7.63 -0.46
CA THR A 116 3.57 6.26 -0.98
C THR A 116 2.15 5.76 -0.78
N ILE A 117 1.55 5.99 0.40
CA ILE A 117 0.16 5.60 0.66
C ILE A 117 -0.81 6.36 -0.25
N ILE A 118 -0.63 7.67 -0.41
CA ILE A 118 -1.52 8.49 -1.26
C ILE A 118 -1.39 8.09 -2.74
N ALA A 119 -0.20 7.70 -3.16
CA ALA A 119 0.05 7.29 -4.53
C ALA A 119 -0.49 5.89 -4.87
N GLN A 120 -0.40 4.95 -3.93
CA GLN A 120 -0.71 3.53 -4.17
C GLN A 120 -2.05 3.08 -3.61
N GLY A 121 -2.59 3.80 -2.63
CA GLY A 121 -3.92 3.56 -2.05
C GLY A 121 -5.01 4.18 -2.88
#